data_AF-A0AAP3YIK7-F1
#
_entry.id   AF-A0AAP3YIK7-F1
#
_cell.length_a   1.000
_cell.length_b   1.000
_cell.length_c   1.000
_cell.angle_alpha   90.00
_cell.angle_beta   90.00
_cell.angle_gamma   90.00
#
_symmetry.space_group_name_H-M   'P 1'
#
loop_
_entity.id
_entity.type
_entity.pdbx_description
1 polymer ?
#
loop_
_entity_poly.entity_id
_entity_poly.type
_entity_poly.pdbx_seq_one_letter_code
_entity_poly.pdbx_strand_id
1 'polypeptide(L)'
;YLPLTNFWTGLIGAGGLIGLFGSIFMGRLADKVGRKGLLMLNMYIFTILSLAHLFVTNLFLIFLLRLGLGLMMAIDYTVGNALLIEWLPTGESGKKQSRLLIYWSIGFILAYLIGSYLGGFSQGWKYSFASSFIFGLIAAVFRSFAKIPASPSW
;
A
#
# COMPACT_ATOMS: atom_id res chain seq x y z
N TYR A 1 -27.45 3.02 3.92
CA TYR A 1 -26.66 3.78 2.94
C TYR A 1 -25.86 4.84 3.68
N LEU A 2 -24.57 5.01 3.37
CA LEU A 2 -23.73 6.06 3.98
C LEU A 2 -24.12 7.41 3.37
N PRO A 3 -24.32 8.48 4.17
CA PRO A 3 -24.59 9.82 3.65
C PRO A 3 -23.31 10.42 3.04
N LEU A 4 -23.01 10.03 1.81
CA LEU A 4 -21.84 10.48 1.06
C LEU A 4 -22.10 11.85 0.45
N THR A 5 -21.71 12.91 1.15
CA THR A 5 -21.58 14.24 0.53
C THR A 5 -20.37 14.26 -0.42
N ASN A 6 -20.39 15.13 -1.44
CA ASN A 6 -19.26 15.33 -2.37
C ASN A 6 -17.92 15.57 -1.64
N PHE A 7 -17.97 16.27 -0.50
CA PHE A 7 -16.80 16.49 0.37
C PHE A 7 -16.19 15.16 0.85
N TRP A 8 -17.00 14.28 1.46
CA TRP A 8 -16.54 12.98 1.97
C TRP A 8 -16.03 12.05 0.87
N THR A 9 -16.68 12.04 -0.29
CA THR A 9 -16.20 11.27 -1.45
C THR A 9 -14.82 11.73 -1.91
N GLY A 10 -14.62 13.05 -2.03
CA GLY A 10 -13.32 13.63 -2.36
C GLY A 10 -12.26 13.33 -1.30
N LEU A 11 -12.63 13.46 -0.02
CA LEU A 11 -11.72 13.25 1.11
C LEU A 11 -11.26 11.78 1.23
N ILE A 12 -12.17 10.81 1.08
CA ILE A 12 -11.85 9.37 1.09
C ILE A 12 -11.00 8.99 -0.13
N GLY A 13 -11.30 9.57 -1.30
CA GLY A 13 -10.50 9.41 -2.51
C GLY A 13 -9.06 9.89 -2.31
N ALA A 14 -8.92 11.13 -1.82
CA ALA A 14 -7.64 11.79 -1.56
C ALA A 14 -6.88 11.21 -0.35
N GLY A 15 -7.55 10.55 0.59
CA GLY A 15 -6.94 10.05 1.83
C GLY A 15 -5.70 9.18 1.61
N GLY A 16 -5.68 8.36 0.56
CA GLY A 16 -4.48 7.58 0.21
C GLY A 16 -3.27 8.46 -0.15
N LEU A 17 -3.50 9.55 -0.90
CA LEU A 17 -2.47 10.52 -1.29
C LEU A 17 -2.03 11.38 -0.10
N ILE A 18 -2.97 11.76 0.77
CA ILE A 18 -2.66 12.48 2.01
C ILE A 18 -1.77 11.62 2.91
N GLY A 19 -2.09 10.33 3.05
CA GLY A 19 -1.24 9.38 3.77
C GLY A 19 0.15 9.24 3.15
N LEU A 20 0.23 9.26 1.81
CA LEU A 20 1.51 9.21 1.09
C LEU A 20 2.44 10.40 1.42
N PHE A 21 1.86 11.58 1.72
CA PHE A 21 2.63 12.75 2.16
C PHE A 21 3.40 12.51 3.46
N GLY A 22 2.97 11.54 4.29
CA GLY A 22 3.70 11.10 5.47
C GLY A 22 5.05 10.42 5.18
N SER A 23 5.39 10.17 3.91
CA SER A 23 6.69 9.66 3.45
C SER A 23 7.89 10.45 3.99
N ILE A 24 7.74 11.75 4.23
CA ILE A 24 8.77 12.64 4.79
C ILE A 24 9.30 12.10 6.14
N PHE A 25 8.44 11.48 6.94
CA PHE A 25 8.79 10.94 8.26
C PHE A 25 9.23 9.47 8.21
N MET A 26 8.80 8.73 7.19
CA MET A 26 9.04 7.29 7.09
C MET A 26 10.50 6.92 6.87
N GLY A 27 11.29 7.78 6.22
CA GLY A 27 12.75 7.59 6.11
C GLY A 27 13.43 7.55 7.48
N ARG A 28 13.17 8.55 8.33
CA ARG A 28 13.73 8.59 9.70
C ARG A 28 13.26 7.42 10.55
N LEU A 29 12.01 6.97 10.36
CA LEU A 29 11.49 5.80 11.05
C LEU A 29 12.21 4.52 10.61
N ALA A 30 12.49 4.40 9.31
CA ALA A 30 13.22 3.26 8.74
C ALA A 30 14.65 3.15 9.28
N ASP A 31 15.30 4.30 9.48
CA ASP A 31 16.66 4.32 10.04
C ASP A 31 16.67 3.91 11.53
N LYS A 32 15.59 4.17 12.29
CA LYS A 32 15.46 3.74 13.70
C LYS A 32 15.04 2.29 13.89
N VAL A 33 14.06 1.82 13.12
CA VAL A 33 13.47 0.48 13.25
C VAL A 33 14.28 -0.56 12.46
N GLY A 34 15.10 -0.11 11.52
CA GLY A 34 15.78 -0.95 10.55
C GLY A 34 14.93 -1.11 9.29
N ARG A 35 15.54 -0.81 8.14
CA ARG A 35 14.87 -0.78 6.82
C ARG A 35 14.17 -2.09 6.46
N LYS A 36 14.84 -3.23 6.70
CA LYS A 36 14.27 -4.56 6.45
C LYS A 36 13.08 -4.85 7.36
N GLY A 37 13.21 -4.58 8.66
CA GLY A 37 12.14 -4.81 9.63
C GLY A 37 10.89 -3.99 9.29
N LEU A 38 11.08 -2.72 8.95
CA LEU A 38 10.00 -1.83 8.56
C LEU A 38 9.31 -2.27 7.25
N LEU A 39 10.08 -2.74 6.25
CA LEU A 39 9.56 -3.27 4.98
C LEU A 39 8.83 -4.62 5.10
N MET A 40 9.10 -5.40 6.16
CA MET A 40 8.29 -6.59 6.43
C MET A 40 7.02 -6.20 7.19
N LEU A 41 7.17 -5.36 8.22
CA LEU A 41 6.06 -4.92 9.06
C LEU A 41 4.98 -4.16 8.27
N ASN A 42 5.37 -3.32 7.32
CA ASN A 42 4.42 -2.52 6.56
C ASN A 42 3.39 -3.37 5.79
N MET A 43 3.78 -4.53 5.25
CA MET A 43 2.90 -5.42 4.49
C MET A 43 1.87 -6.10 5.39
N TYR A 44 2.26 -6.46 6.61
CA TYR A 44 1.32 -6.98 7.60
C TYR A 44 0.32 -5.89 8.02
N ILE A 45 0.80 -4.68 8.30
CA ILE A 45 -0.06 -3.55 8.66
C ILE A 45 -1.01 -3.21 7.49
N PHE A 46 -0.50 -3.13 6.26
CA PHE A 46 -1.29 -2.87 5.05
C PHE A 46 -2.41 -3.89 4.89
N THR A 47 -2.08 -5.17 5.06
CA THR A 47 -3.04 -6.29 5.00
C THR A 47 -4.13 -6.13 6.07
N ILE A 48 -3.75 -5.89 7.33
CA ILE A 48 -4.71 -5.70 8.43
C ILE A 48 -5.61 -4.49 8.19
N LEU A 49 -5.05 -3.35 7.75
CA LEU A 49 -5.81 -2.13 7.43
C LEU A 49 -6.77 -2.34 6.26
N SER A 50 -6.38 -3.10 5.24
CA SER A 50 -7.26 -3.44 4.12
C SER A 50 -8.43 -4.31 4.60
N LEU A 51 -8.18 -5.33 5.42
CA LEU A 51 -9.23 -6.18 5.99
C LEU A 51 -10.19 -5.39 6.91
N ALA A 52 -9.67 -4.42 7.66
CA ALA A 52 -10.44 -3.59 8.57
C ALA A 52 -11.58 -2.81 7.86
N HIS A 53 -11.46 -2.54 6.55
CA HIS A 53 -12.50 -1.86 5.77
C HIS A 53 -13.83 -2.64 5.73
N LEU A 54 -13.83 -3.96 5.94
CA LEU A 54 -15.06 -4.77 5.98
C LEU A 54 -15.93 -4.42 7.19
N PHE A 55 -15.29 -4.14 8.33
CA PHE A 55 -15.95 -3.95 9.61
C PHE A 55 -16.36 -2.50 9.86
N VAL A 56 -15.78 -1.56 9.12
CA VAL A 56 -16.04 -0.13 9.31
C VAL A 56 -17.26 0.33 8.52
N THR A 57 -18.11 1.12 9.18
CA THR A 57 -19.29 1.78 8.62
C THR A 57 -19.29 3.29 8.82
N ASN A 58 -18.28 3.86 9.48
CA ASN A 58 -18.15 5.30 9.71
C ASN A 58 -17.21 5.94 8.68
N LEU A 59 -17.67 7.02 8.02
CA LEU A 59 -16.89 7.76 7.00
C LEU A 59 -15.53 8.25 7.51
N PHE A 60 -15.48 8.72 8.76
CA PHE A 60 -14.24 9.19 9.37
C PHE A 60 -13.25 8.04 9.59
N LEU A 61 -13.72 6.88 10.04
CA LEU A 61 -12.88 5.70 10.21
C LEU A 61 -12.38 5.16 8.85
N ILE A 62 -13.22 5.19 7.81
CA ILE A 62 -12.79 4.86 6.44
C ILE A 62 -11.66 5.78 6.01
N PHE A 63 -11.80 7.09 6.25
CA PHE A 63 -10.75 8.06 5.96
C PHE A 63 -9.44 7.77 6.72
N LEU A 64 -9.51 7.46 8.02
CA LEU A 64 -8.32 7.09 8.79
C LEU A 64 -7.64 5.83 8.26
N LEU A 65 -8.41 4.80 7.87
CA LEU A 65 -7.86 3.61 7.24
C LEU A 65 -7.17 3.94 5.91
N ARG A 66 -7.73 4.86 5.11
CA ARG A 66 -7.12 5.34 3.86
C ARG A 66 -5.79 6.07 4.10
N LEU A 67 -5.72 6.91 5.14
CA LEU A 67 -4.47 7.54 5.57
C LEU A 67 -3.43 6.49 5.95
N GLY A 68 -3.82 5.48 6.75
CA GLY A 68 -2.94 4.38 7.15
C GLY A 68 -2.40 3.60 5.96
N LEU A 69 -3.25 3.24 5.00
CA LEU A 69 -2.82 2.58 3.76
C LEU A 69 -1.86 3.46 2.94
N GLY A 70 -2.13 4.77 2.85
CA GLY A 70 -1.24 5.74 2.21
C GLY A 70 0.14 5.80 2.86
N LEU A 71 0.19 5.74 4.20
CA LEU A 71 1.45 5.69 4.95
C LEU A 71 2.23 4.39 4.69
N MET A 72 1.54 3.25 4.58
CA MET A 72 2.21 1.98 4.25
C MET A 72 2.80 2.01 2.83
N MET A 73 2.06 2.57 1.86
CA MET A 73 2.58 2.81 0.51
C MET A 73 3.82 3.72 0.53
N ALA A 74 3.80 4.79 1.33
CA ALA A 74 4.95 5.69 1.48
C ALA A 74 6.22 4.97 1.96
N ILE A 75 6.09 3.97 2.84
CA ILE A 75 7.23 3.13 3.27
C ILE A 75 7.80 2.33 2.09
N ASP A 76 6.94 1.70 1.27
CA ASP A 76 7.41 0.95 0.09
C ASP A 76 8.07 1.87 -0.94
N TYR A 77 7.53 3.08 -1.17
CA TYR A 77 8.11 4.04 -2.11
C TYR A 77 9.47 4.58 -1.65
N THR A 78 9.66 4.81 -0.36
CA THR A 78 10.90 5.39 0.18
C THR A 78 11.95 4.32 0.48
N VAL A 79 11.63 3.40 1.39
CA VAL A 79 12.55 2.38 1.89
C VAL A 79 12.73 1.24 0.89
N GLY A 80 11.63 0.83 0.25
CA GLY A 80 11.63 -0.29 -0.71
C GLY A 80 12.46 0.01 -1.95
N ASN A 81 12.26 1.19 -2.56
CA ASN A 81 13.08 1.61 -3.70
C ASN A 81 14.54 1.81 -3.31
N ALA A 82 14.84 2.41 -2.15
CA ALA A 82 16.22 2.58 -1.70
C ALA A 82 16.94 1.24 -1.55
N LEU A 83 16.32 0.26 -0.87
CA LEU A 83 16.89 -1.08 -0.71
C LEU A 83 17.05 -1.79 -2.06
N LEU A 84 16.06 -1.69 -2.95
CA LEU A 84 16.10 -2.32 -4.26
C LEU A 84 17.29 -1.79 -5.09
N ILE A 85 17.55 -0.48 -5.03
CA ILE A 85 18.67 0.17 -5.73
C ILE A 85 20.03 -0.25 -5.16
N GLU A 86 20.15 -0.42 -3.84
CA GLU A 86 21.40 -0.86 -3.20
C GLU A 86 21.87 -2.26 -3.67
N TRP A 87 20.93 -3.14 -4.03
CA TRP A 87 21.22 -4.49 -4.52
C TRP A 87 21.37 -4.59 -6.03
N LEU A 88 21.19 -3.49 -6.74
CA LEU A 88 21.16 -3.44 -8.20
C LEU A 88 22.53 -3.05 -8.76
N PRO A 89 23.03 -3.72 -9.81
CA PRO A 89 24.24 -3.27 -10.50
C PRO A 89 24.07 -1.85 -11.02
N THR A 90 25.14 -1.07 -10.96
CA THR A 90 25.17 0.33 -11.44
C THR A 90 24.70 0.38 -12.90
N GLY A 91 23.63 1.15 -13.17
CA GLY A 91 23.05 1.29 -14.52
C GLY A 91 21.85 0.36 -14.82
N GLU A 92 21.53 -0.62 -13.98
CA GLU A 92 20.34 -1.47 -14.15
C GLU A 92 19.08 -0.96 -13.43
N SER A 93 19.23 0.05 -12.57
CA SER A 93 18.13 0.61 -11.76
C SER A 93 16.94 1.04 -12.61
N GLY A 94 17.19 1.75 -13.72
CA GLY A 94 16.14 2.19 -14.64
C GLY A 94 15.35 1.02 -15.25
N LYS A 95 16.01 -0.06 -15.70
CA LYS A 95 15.32 -1.21 -16.31
C LYS A 95 14.41 -1.93 -15.31
N LYS A 96 14.85 -2.13 -14.07
CA LYS A 96 14.02 -2.78 -13.04
C LYS A 96 12.90 -1.85 -12.56
N GLN A 97 13.14 -0.54 -12.49
CA GLN A 97 12.10 0.43 -12.15
C GLN A 97 11.01 0.51 -13.23
N SER A 98 11.36 0.41 -14.52
CA SER A 98 10.37 0.30 -15.59
C SER A 98 9.50 -0.95 -15.49
N ARG A 99 10.06 -2.09 -15.05
CA ARG A 99 9.26 -3.31 -14.79
C ARG A 99 8.29 -3.11 -13.63
N LEU A 100 8.70 -2.41 -12.57
CA LEU A 100 7.81 -2.06 -11.45
C LEU A 100 6.60 -1.24 -11.92
N LEU A 101 6.80 -0.29 -12.85
CA LEU A 101 5.69 0.48 -13.42
C LEU A 101 4.71 -0.40 -14.22
N ILE A 102 5.20 -1.41 -14.95
CA ILE A 102 4.33 -2.37 -15.66
C ILE A 102 3.49 -3.15 -14.65
N TYR A 103 4.08 -3.67 -13.58
CA TYR A 103 3.34 -4.39 -12.53
C TYR A 103 2.32 -3.49 -11.84
N TRP A 104 2.65 -2.21 -11.64
CA TRP A 104 1.73 -1.22 -11.08
C TRP A 104 0.51 -0.99 -11.98
N SER A 105 0.73 -0.85 -13.29
CA SER A 105 -0.35 -0.73 -14.28
C SER A 105 -1.26 -1.96 -14.29
N ILE A 106 -0.69 -3.17 -14.21
CA ILE A 106 -1.48 -4.41 -14.10
C ILE A 106 -2.33 -4.38 -12.82
N GLY A 107 -1.75 -3.97 -11.70
CA GLY A 107 -2.47 -3.83 -10.43
C GLY A 107 -3.65 -2.85 -10.52
N PHE A 108 -3.50 -1.72 -11.19
CA PHE A 108 -4.61 -0.79 -11.41
C PHE A 108 -5.71 -1.34 -12.28
N ILE A 109 -5.36 -2.02 -13.37
CA ILE A 109 -6.35 -2.64 -14.26
C ILE A 109 -7.16 -3.66 -13.46
N LEU A 110 -6.50 -4.52 -12.68
CA LEU A 110 -7.17 -5.50 -11.82
C LEU A 110 -8.06 -4.81 -10.77
N ALA A 111 -7.56 -3.77 -10.10
CA ALA A 111 -8.33 -3.01 -9.12
C ALA A 111 -9.57 -2.36 -9.74
N TYR A 112 -9.45 -1.81 -10.95
CA TYR A 112 -10.56 -1.23 -11.69
C TYR A 112 -11.61 -2.28 -12.08
N LEU A 113 -11.19 -3.45 -12.57
CA LEU A 113 -12.09 -4.54 -12.93
C LEU A 113 -12.85 -5.07 -11.69
N ILE A 114 -12.13 -5.31 -10.59
CA ILE A 114 -12.72 -5.75 -9.31
C ILE A 114 -13.71 -4.71 -8.80
N GLY A 115 -13.32 -3.43 -8.78
CA GLY A 115 -14.16 -2.33 -8.33
C GLY A 115 -15.42 -2.17 -9.18
N SER A 116 -15.30 -2.32 -10.50
CA SER A 116 -16.43 -2.22 -11.44
C SER A 116 -17.40 -3.39 -11.28
N TYR A 117 -16.88 -4.61 -11.16
CA TYR A 117 -17.70 -5.81 -10.92
C TYR A 117 -18.43 -5.74 -9.58
N LEU A 118 -17.74 -5.32 -8.52
CA LEU A 118 -18.31 -5.23 -7.18
C LEU A 118 -19.27 -4.03 -7.04
N GLY A 119 -19.17 -2.99 -7.88
CA GLY A 119 -20.01 -1.80 -7.82
C GLY A 119 -21.52 -2.07 -7.92
N GLY A 120 -21.92 -3.19 -8.53
CA GLY A 120 -23.33 -3.62 -8.62
C GLY A 120 -23.93 -4.16 -7.32
N PHE A 121 -23.12 -4.43 -6.30
CA PHE A 121 -23.58 -5.01 -5.04
C PHE A 121 -23.77 -3.95 -3.95
N SER A 122 -24.78 -4.13 -3.08
CA SER A 122 -25.15 -3.15 -2.03
C SER A 122 -24.01 -2.80 -1.05
N GLN A 123 -23.08 -3.74 -0.82
CA GLN A 123 -21.87 -3.53 -0.01
C GLN A 123 -20.57 -3.69 -0.82
N GLY A 124 -20.67 -3.61 -2.16
CA GLY A 124 -19.58 -3.79 -3.09
C GLY A 124 -18.34 -2.96 -2.76
N TRP A 125 -18.53 -1.71 -2.38
CA TRP A 125 -17.45 -0.78 -2.02
C TRP A 125 -16.56 -1.29 -0.86
N LYS A 126 -17.14 -1.99 0.13
CA LYS A 126 -16.37 -2.58 1.23
C LYS A 126 -15.46 -3.68 0.73
N TYR A 127 -16.01 -4.57 -0.09
CA TYR A 127 -15.28 -5.65 -0.72
C TYR A 127 -14.22 -5.13 -1.70
N SER A 128 -14.48 -4.03 -2.40
CA SER A 128 -13.51 -3.39 -3.27
C SER A 128 -12.29 -2.90 -2.47
N PHE A 129 -12.50 -2.21 -1.34
CA PHE A 129 -11.38 -1.77 -0.49
C PHE A 129 -10.66 -2.94 0.21
N ALA A 130 -11.41 -3.97 0.61
CA ALA A 130 -10.85 -5.14 1.26
C ALA A 130 -10.17 -6.11 0.29
N SER A 131 -10.43 -6.03 -1.02
CA SER A 131 -9.84 -6.94 -2.01
C SER A 131 -8.30 -6.89 -2.04
N SER A 132 -7.72 -5.73 -1.70
CA SER A 132 -6.28 -5.55 -1.58
C SER A 132 -5.66 -6.36 -0.44
N PHE A 133 -6.45 -6.85 0.52
CA PHE A 133 -6.01 -7.77 1.58
C PHE A 133 -5.37 -9.02 1.00
N ILE A 134 -5.97 -9.61 -0.05
CA ILE A 134 -5.47 -10.85 -0.65
C ILE A 134 -4.07 -10.63 -1.23
N PHE A 135 -3.91 -9.55 -2.01
CA PHE A 135 -2.63 -9.19 -2.60
C PHE A 135 -1.58 -8.80 -1.54
N GLY A 136 -1.99 -8.05 -0.52
CA GLY A 136 -1.14 -7.70 0.62
C GLY A 136 -0.67 -8.91 1.41
N LEU A 137 -1.56 -9.89 1.64
CA LEU A 137 -1.24 -11.12 2.35
C LEU A 137 -0.27 -11.98 1.55
N ILE A 138 -0.50 -12.16 0.24
CA ILE A 138 0.43 -12.85 -0.65
C ILE A 138 1.80 -12.17 -0.61
N ALA A 139 1.85 -10.85 -0.71
CA ALA A 139 3.10 -10.09 -0.64
C ALA A 139 3.80 -10.22 0.73
N ALA A 140 3.06 -10.16 1.84
CA ALA A 140 3.58 -10.33 3.19
C ALA A 140 4.19 -11.72 3.38
N VAL A 141 3.46 -12.76 2.99
CA VAL A 141 3.91 -14.16 3.06
C VAL A 141 5.15 -14.36 2.19
N PHE A 142 5.10 -13.88 0.94
CA PHE A 142 6.23 -13.98 0.03
C PHE A 142 7.48 -13.27 0.58
N ARG A 143 7.36 -12.06 1.13
CA ARG A 143 8.48 -11.32 1.74
C ARG A 143 9.06 -12.04 2.97
N SER A 144 8.25 -12.80 3.71
CA SER A 144 8.73 -13.57 4.86
C SER A 144 9.51 -14.83 4.45
N PHE A 145 9.16 -15.44 3.32
CA PHE A 145 9.86 -16.62 2.80
C PHE A 145 11.06 -16.27 1.90
N ALA A 146 10.93 -15.24 1.06
CA ALA A 146 12.01 -14.70 0.28
C ALA A 146 12.91 -13.92 1.23
N LYS A 147 13.94 -14.56 1.80
CA LYS A 147 14.92 -13.94 2.71
C LYS A 147 15.46 -12.64 2.11
N ILE A 148 14.84 -11.50 2.42
CA ILE A 148 15.31 -10.19 1.97
C ILE A 148 16.66 -9.96 2.65
N PRO A 149 17.77 -9.89 1.90
CA PRO A 149 19.06 -9.71 2.52
C PRO A 149 19.14 -8.29 3.14
N ALA A 150 19.80 -8.17 4.28
CA ALA A 150 19.95 -6.90 4.97
C ALA A 150 20.79 -5.94 4.10
N SER A 151 20.44 -4.65 4.07
CA SER A 151 21.16 -3.60 3.33
C SER A 151 22.70 -3.78 3.41
N PRO A 152 23.43 -3.88 2.28
CA PRO A 152 24.88 -4.07 2.28
C PRO A 152 25.67 -2.88 2.77
N SER A 153 25.04 -1.70 2.84
CA SER A 153 25.68 -0.41 3.11
C SER A 153 25.66 -0.02 4.60
N TRP A 154 25.34 -0.95 5.49
CA TRP A 154 25.26 -0.75 6.95
C TRP A 154 25.96 -1.85 7.74
#